data_AF-A0A3B1AVI6-F1
#
_entry.id   AF-A0A3B1AVI6-F1
#
_cell.length_a   1.000
_cell.length_b   1.000
_cell.length_c   1.000
_cell.angle_alpha   90.00
_cell.angle_beta   90.00
_cell.angle_gamma   90.00
#
_symmetry.space_group_name_H-M   'P 1'
#
loop_
_entity.id
_entity.type
_entity.pdbx_description
1 polymer ?
#
loop_
_entity_poly.entity_id
_entity_poly.type
_entity_poly.pdbx_seq_one_letter_code
_entity_poly.pdbx_strand_id
1 'polypeptide(L)'
;MDEDDIEIDVLEEYPTLVLVSRFTKLIPRTDWFRYVGEPLEAEVLLKAKAYLDALGFPEAMPAEVEDWQEVGFSLETNDWNSPFWEVEQQLMAALAVEITQTIDPELLEMVLARVTSAASEYVSEGVIAAADRYGMHDEELMKAAIGEGVQACYQAALVIAAGVGDDHPFQLKYQLYETGWWPLGVMGNTFNIF
;
A
#
# COMPACT_ATOMS: atom_id res chain seq x y z
N MET A 1 -15.99 -1.44 32.46
CA MET A 1 -15.99 -1.75 31.02
C MET A 1 -14.58 -2.15 30.74
N ASP A 2 -14.38 -3.41 30.43
CA ASP A 2 -13.07 -3.93 30.03
C ASP A 2 -12.77 -3.46 28.60
N GLU A 3 -11.49 -3.40 28.21
CA GLU A 3 -11.06 -2.92 26.88
C GLU A 3 -11.73 -3.72 25.74
N ASP A 4 -11.99 -5.01 25.98
CA ASP A 4 -12.72 -5.92 25.10
C ASP A 4 -14.22 -5.57 24.97
N ASP A 5 -14.87 -5.07 26.03
CA ASP A 5 -16.30 -4.68 25.98
C ASP A 5 -16.49 -3.39 25.17
N ILE A 6 -15.54 -2.47 25.24
CA ILE A 6 -15.54 -1.23 24.45
C ILE A 6 -15.28 -1.55 22.98
N GLU A 7 -14.38 -2.50 22.70
CA GLU A 7 -14.08 -2.93 21.34
C GLU A 7 -15.31 -3.59 20.67
N ILE A 8 -16.09 -4.39 21.39
CA ILE A 8 -17.30 -5.02 20.83
C ILE A 8 -18.40 -3.98 20.49
N ASP A 9 -18.67 -3.03 21.40
CA ASP A 9 -19.74 -2.03 21.21
C ASP A 9 -19.43 -1.08 20.03
N VAL A 10 -18.16 -0.67 19.90
CA VAL A 10 -17.67 0.14 18.77
C VAL A 10 -17.74 -0.62 17.45
N LEU A 11 -17.48 -1.92 17.46
CA LEU A 11 -17.53 -2.76 16.26
C LEU A 11 -18.98 -3.06 15.80
N GLU A 12 -19.96 -3.03 16.70
CA GLU A 12 -21.39 -3.07 16.35
C GLU A 12 -21.86 -1.75 15.71
N GLU A 13 -21.31 -0.62 16.16
CA GLU A 13 -21.63 0.72 15.63
C GLU A 13 -20.98 1.00 14.26
N TYR A 14 -19.78 0.47 14.00
CA TYR A 14 -19.01 0.71 12.77
C TYR A 14 -18.57 -0.59 12.07
N PRO A 15 -19.42 -1.17 11.19
CA PRO A 15 -19.12 -2.42 10.48
C PRO A 15 -17.85 -2.37 9.63
N THR A 16 -17.50 -1.21 9.06
CA THR A 16 -16.27 -1.04 8.25
C THR A 16 -15.01 -1.11 9.11
N LEU A 17 -15.04 -0.66 10.37
CA LEU A 17 -13.90 -0.78 11.28
C LEU A 17 -13.63 -2.24 11.68
N VAL A 18 -14.66 -3.10 11.71
CA VAL A 18 -14.48 -4.56 11.83
C VAL A 18 -13.65 -5.10 10.66
N LEU A 19 -13.92 -4.63 9.46
CA LEU A 19 -13.18 -5.04 8.27
C LEU A 19 -11.73 -4.54 8.32
N VAL A 20 -11.49 -3.31 8.82
CA VAL A 20 -10.12 -2.81 9.03
C VAL A 20 -9.36 -3.68 10.04
N SER A 21 -9.99 -4.06 11.16
CA SER A 21 -9.38 -4.97 12.14
C SER A 21 -9.06 -6.35 11.55
N ARG A 22 -9.92 -6.88 10.66
CA ARG A 22 -9.62 -8.12 9.93
C ARG A 22 -8.46 -7.95 8.95
N PHE A 23 -8.42 -6.82 8.24
CA PHE A 23 -7.32 -6.46 7.34
C PHE A 23 -5.98 -6.42 8.07
N THR A 24 -5.91 -5.84 9.28
CA THR A 24 -4.69 -5.85 10.11
C THR A 24 -4.17 -7.27 10.37
N LYS A 25 -5.05 -8.26 10.47
CA LYS A 25 -4.68 -9.68 10.67
C LYS A 25 -4.20 -10.37 9.38
N LEU A 26 -4.35 -9.73 8.22
CA LEU A 26 -3.85 -10.23 6.93
C LEU A 26 -2.43 -9.73 6.64
N ILE A 27 -2.06 -8.55 7.11
CA ILE A 27 -0.71 -7.96 6.94
C ILE A 27 0.44 -8.95 7.23
N PRO A 28 0.42 -9.77 8.30
CA PRO A 28 1.50 -10.73 8.57
C PRO A 28 1.57 -11.91 7.59
N ARG A 29 0.53 -12.11 6.77
CA ARG A 29 0.39 -13.23 5.82
C ARG A 29 0.73 -12.83 4.39
N THR A 30 0.97 -11.55 4.15
CA THR A 30 1.36 -11.02 2.84
C THR A 30 2.80 -11.42 2.52
N ASP A 31 3.06 -11.79 1.27
CA ASP A 31 4.38 -12.16 0.76
C ASP A 31 5.29 -10.93 0.51
N TRP A 32 5.39 -10.02 1.49
CA TRP A 32 6.09 -8.73 1.35
C TRP A 32 7.47 -8.86 0.68
N PHE A 33 7.64 -8.19 -0.47
CA PHE A 33 8.88 -8.13 -1.26
C PHE A 33 9.46 -9.50 -1.67
N ARG A 34 8.65 -10.56 -1.64
CA ARG A 34 9.11 -11.93 -1.88
C ARG A 34 9.67 -12.13 -3.29
N TYR A 35 9.17 -11.46 -4.31
CA TYR A 35 9.55 -11.69 -5.70
C TYR A 35 10.32 -10.53 -6.32
N VAL A 36 10.79 -9.57 -5.51
CA VAL A 36 11.55 -8.45 -6.06
C VAL A 36 12.80 -8.90 -6.80
N GLY A 37 13.02 -8.32 -7.98
CA GLY A 37 14.12 -8.64 -8.90
C GLY A 37 13.94 -9.95 -9.69
N GLU A 38 12.79 -10.61 -9.58
CA GLU A 38 12.42 -11.69 -10.50
C GLU A 38 11.77 -11.08 -11.78
N PRO A 39 11.53 -11.87 -12.84
CA PRO A 39 10.76 -11.42 -13.99
C PRO A 39 9.26 -11.27 -13.72
N LEU A 40 8.63 -10.19 -14.20
CA LEU A 40 7.20 -9.93 -13.92
C LEU A 40 6.28 -11.03 -14.47
N GLU A 41 5.41 -11.53 -13.59
CA GLU A 41 4.41 -12.53 -13.96
C GLU A 41 3.18 -11.92 -14.64
N ALA A 42 2.51 -12.72 -15.47
CA ALA A 42 1.31 -12.28 -16.20
C ALA A 42 0.18 -11.78 -15.28
N GLU A 43 0.03 -12.38 -14.08
CA GLU A 43 -0.95 -11.94 -13.09
C GLU A 43 -0.62 -10.54 -12.53
N VAL A 44 0.66 -10.27 -12.28
CA VAL A 44 1.14 -8.98 -11.76
C VAL A 44 0.88 -7.89 -12.80
N LEU A 45 1.18 -8.18 -14.08
CA LEU A 45 0.89 -7.26 -15.19
C LEU A 45 -0.61 -6.93 -15.29
N LEU A 46 -1.49 -7.92 -15.07
CA LEU A 46 -2.94 -7.71 -15.07
C LEU A 46 -3.38 -6.79 -13.92
N LYS A 47 -2.89 -7.05 -12.70
CA LYS A 47 -3.20 -6.22 -11.52
C LYS A 47 -2.66 -4.80 -11.67
N ALA A 48 -1.44 -4.66 -12.19
CA ALA A 48 -0.81 -3.38 -12.47
C ALA A 48 -1.63 -2.59 -13.49
N LYS A 49 -2.14 -3.26 -14.53
CA LYS A 49 -3.00 -2.62 -15.51
C LYS A 49 -4.32 -2.15 -14.91
N ALA A 50 -4.97 -2.99 -14.10
CA ALA A 50 -6.19 -2.61 -13.38
C ALA A 50 -5.97 -1.39 -12.46
N TYR A 51 -4.85 -1.37 -11.74
CA TYR A 51 -4.46 -0.23 -10.91
C TYR A 51 -4.33 1.06 -11.73
N LEU A 52 -3.60 1.01 -12.85
CA LEU A 52 -3.41 2.18 -13.72
C LEU A 52 -4.72 2.67 -14.33
N ASP A 53 -5.59 1.75 -14.75
CA ASP A 53 -6.90 2.09 -15.30
C ASP A 53 -7.78 2.78 -14.24
N ALA A 54 -7.83 2.23 -13.02
CA ALA A 54 -8.58 2.80 -11.91
C ALA A 54 -8.04 4.17 -11.47
N LEU A 55 -6.72 4.35 -11.53
CA LEU A 55 -6.07 5.61 -11.17
C LEU A 55 -6.22 6.70 -12.24
N GLY A 56 -6.64 6.34 -13.46
CA GLY A 56 -6.85 7.28 -14.56
C GLY A 56 -5.67 7.43 -15.52
N PHE A 57 -4.74 6.48 -15.52
CA PHE A 57 -3.56 6.44 -16.42
C PHE A 57 -3.59 5.22 -17.36
N PRO A 58 -4.64 5.02 -18.18
CA PRO A 58 -4.80 3.82 -19.00
C PRO A 58 -3.77 3.70 -20.14
N GLU A 59 -3.05 4.77 -20.47
CA GLU A 59 -1.99 4.74 -21.48
C GLU A 59 -0.62 4.34 -20.89
N ALA A 60 -0.50 4.32 -19.55
CA ALA A 60 0.71 3.85 -18.90
C ALA A 60 0.79 2.32 -18.95
N MET A 61 2.02 1.82 -19.01
CA MET A 61 2.31 0.39 -19.08
C MET A 61 3.19 -0.04 -17.90
N PRO A 62 2.93 -1.22 -17.29
CA PRO A 62 3.85 -1.78 -16.32
C PRO A 62 5.21 -2.07 -16.97
N ALA A 63 6.29 -1.77 -16.27
CA ALA A 63 7.63 -2.18 -16.61
C ALA A 63 8.35 -2.77 -15.39
N GLU A 64 9.19 -3.73 -15.68
CA GLU A 64 10.07 -4.37 -14.73
C GLU A 64 11.27 -3.47 -14.44
N VAL A 65 11.65 -3.42 -13.18
CA VAL A 65 12.94 -2.93 -12.70
C VAL A 65 13.72 -4.15 -12.24
N GLU A 66 14.95 -4.34 -12.72
CA GLU A 66 15.63 -5.64 -12.56
C GLU A 66 16.45 -5.71 -11.26
N ASP A 67 16.90 -4.57 -10.73
CA ASP A 67 17.77 -4.53 -9.57
C ASP A 67 17.58 -3.29 -8.68
N TRP A 68 18.08 -3.40 -7.44
CA TRP A 68 18.02 -2.34 -6.44
C TRP A 68 18.70 -1.03 -6.86
N GLN A 69 19.70 -1.07 -7.75
CA GLN A 69 20.36 0.14 -8.23
C GLN A 69 19.42 0.92 -9.16
N GLU A 70 18.72 0.22 -10.06
CA GLU A 70 17.68 0.79 -10.91
C GLU A 70 16.46 1.28 -10.11
N VAL A 71 16.12 0.62 -9.00
CA VAL A 71 15.12 1.12 -8.06
C VAL A 71 15.54 2.48 -7.52
N GLY A 72 16.79 2.61 -7.03
CA GLY A 72 17.31 3.88 -6.51
C GLY A 72 17.18 5.01 -7.54
N PHE A 73 17.60 4.76 -8.78
CA PHE A 73 17.42 5.73 -9.86
C PHE A 73 15.94 6.03 -10.14
N SER A 74 15.07 5.03 -10.12
CA SER A 74 13.64 5.20 -10.34
C SER A 74 13.01 6.10 -9.27
N LEU A 75 13.39 5.92 -7.99
CA LEU A 75 12.87 6.73 -6.89
C LEU A 75 13.45 8.15 -6.88
N GLU A 76 14.72 8.34 -7.21
CA GLU A 76 15.33 9.67 -7.32
C GLU A 76 14.74 10.49 -8.47
N THR A 77 14.42 9.82 -9.58
CA THR A 77 13.88 10.45 -10.79
C THR A 77 12.36 10.57 -10.77
N ASN A 78 11.68 9.88 -9.85
CA ASN A 78 10.26 10.08 -9.61
C ASN A 78 10.05 11.52 -9.16
N ASP A 79 9.36 12.30 -9.98
CA ASP A 79 9.05 13.68 -9.63
C ASP A 79 8.14 13.66 -8.40
N TRP A 80 8.60 14.24 -7.29
CA TRP A 80 7.86 14.30 -6.03
C TRP A 80 6.49 15.00 -6.17
N ASN A 81 6.24 15.68 -7.30
CA ASN A 81 4.92 16.20 -7.70
C ASN A 81 4.50 15.71 -9.09
N SER A 82 4.71 14.42 -9.39
CA SER A 82 4.19 13.83 -10.62
C SER A 82 2.64 13.88 -10.62
N PRO A 83 2.00 13.93 -11.80
CA PRO A 83 0.54 13.87 -11.90
C PRO A 83 -0.06 12.64 -11.20
N PHE A 84 0.69 11.53 -11.18
CA PHE A 84 0.31 10.31 -10.47
C PHE A 84 0.22 10.53 -8.96
N TRP A 85 1.24 11.14 -8.37
CA TRP A 85 1.28 11.43 -6.94
C TRP A 85 0.15 12.39 -6.56
N GLU A 86 -0.09 13.44 -7.36
CA GLU A 86 -1.19 14.38 -7.10
C GLU A 86 -2.56 13.69 -7.06
N VAL A 87 -2.81 12.74 -7.98
CA VAL A 87 -4.07 11.97 -7.99
C VAL A 87 -4.19 11.09 -6.75
N GLU A 88 -3.14 10.37 -6.35
CA GLU A 88 -3.17 9.58 -5.10
C GLU A 88 -3.46 10.49 -3.88
N GLN A 89 -2.82 11.65 -3.79
CA GLN A 89 -3.05 12.57 -2.68
C GLN A 89 -4.48 13.11 -2.66
N GLN A 90 -5.07 13.41 -3.82
CA GLN A 90 -6.46 13.83 -3.93
C GLN A 90 -7.44 12.73 -3.51
N LEU A 91 -7.22 11.48 -3.95
CA LEU A 91 -8.02 10.33 -3.56
C LEU A 91 -7.95 10.08 -2.04
N MET A 92 -6.75 10.16 -1.48
CA MET A 92 -6.55 9.99 -0.04
C MET A 92 -7.27 11.07 0.77
N ALA A 93 -7.18 12.33 0.34
CA ALA A 93 -7.89 13.43 0.99
C ALA A 93 -9.41 13.27 0.88
N ALA A 94 -9.92 12.80 -0.27
CA ALA A 94 -11.35 12.53 -0.47
C ALA A 94 -11.86 11.44 0.49
N LEU A 95 -11.14 10.31 0.62
CA LEU A 95 -11.48 9.24 1.55
C LEU A 95 -11.51 9.74 3.00
N ALA A 96 -10.50 10.50 3.43
CA ALA A 96 -10.44 11.03 4.79
C ALA A 96 -11.66 11.95 5.10
N VAL A 97 -12.04 12.80 4.16
CA VAL A 97 -13.23 13.66 4.29
C VAL A 97 -14.52 12.83 4.34
N GLU A 98 -14.64 11.76 3.55
CA GLU A 98 -15.81 10.90 3.53
C GLU A 98 -15.96 10.12 4.85
N ILE A 99 -14.88 9.49 5.31
CA ILE A 99 -14.89 8.68 6.53
C ILE A 99 -15.27 9.52 7.76
N THR A 100 -14.68 10.72 7.90
CA THR A 100 -14.89 11.59 9.07
C THR A 100 -16.29 12.21 9.15
N GLN A 101 -17.13 12.04 8.11
CA GLN A 101 -18.56 12.39 8.19
C GLN A 101 -19.39 11.34 8.96
N THR A 102 -18.86 10.14 9.13
CA THR A 102 -19.59 8.99 9.69
C THR A 102 -18.88 8.34 10.87
N ILE A 103 -17.56 8.28 10.85
CA ILE A 103 -16.72 7.70 11.91
C ILE A 103 -16.06 8.81 12.71
N ASP A 104 -16.02 8.64 14.04
CA ASP A 104 -15.29 9.55 14.93
C ASP A 104 -13.81 9.65 14.54
N PRO A 105 -13.25 10.87 14.39
CA PRO A 105 -11.86 11.05 13.96
C PRO A 105 -10.82 10.45 14.91
N GLU A 106 -11.03 10.49 16.23
CA GLU A 106 -10.09 9.92 17.20
C GLU A 106 -10.10 8.39 17.14
N LEU A 107 -11.29 7.81 16.96
CA LEU A 107 -11.44 6.37 16.74
C LEU A 107 -10.76 5.92 15.43
N LEU A 108 -10.96 6.65 14.34
CA LEU A 108 -10.31 6.38 13.06
C LEU A 108 -8.80 6.43 13.20
N GLU A 109 -8.25 7.48 13.83
CA GLU A 109 -6.83 7.63 14.07
C GLU A 109 -6.26 6.45 14.86
N MET A 110 -6.94 6.04 15.94
CA MET A 110 -6.54 4.89 16.75
C MET A 110 -6.48 3.59 15.93
N VAL A 111 -7.50 3.31 15.10
CA VAL A 111 -7.55 2.11 14.27
C VAL A 111 -6.46 2.13 13.20
N LEU A 112 -6.26 3.27 12.52
CA LEU A 112 -5.21 3.42 11.51
C LEU A 112 -3.80 3.31 12.12
N ALA A 113 -3.60 3.80 13.34
CA ALA A 113 -2.33 3.63 14.06
C ALA A 113 -2.01 2.15 14.35
N ARG A 114 -3.03 1.34 14.64
CA ARG A 114 -2.85 -0.12 14.79
C ARG A 114 -2.44 -0.77 13.48
N VAL A 115 -3.05 -0.37 12.35
CA VAL A 115 -2.69 -0.84 11.00
C VAL A 115 -1.24 -0.49 10.68
N THR A 116 -0.83 0.76 10.86
CA THR A 116 0.53 1.21 10.52
C THR A 116 1.58 0.60 11.43
N SER A 117 1.26 0.38 12.71
CA SER A 117 2.15 -0.34 13.63
C SER A 117 2.40 -1.78 13.16
N ALA A 118 1.33 -2.52 12.80
CA ALA A 118 1.48 -3.87 12.28
C ALA A 118 2.21 -3.87 10.93
N ALA A 119 1.87 -2.97 10.02
CA ALA A 119 2.55 -2.84 8.73
C ALA A 119 4.05 -2.58 8.91
N SER A 120 4.43 -1.64 9.78
CA SER A 120 5.84 -1.30 10.01
C SER A 120 6.68 -2.50 10.44
N GLU A 121 6.14 -3.37 11.28
CA GLU A 121 6.80 -4.61 11.69
C GLU A 121 7.00 -5.58 10.52
N TYR A 122 5.93 -6.04 9.88
CA TYR A 122 6.00 -7.11 8.87
C TYR A 122 6.54 -6.67 7.51
N VAL A 123 6.29 -5.41 7.12
CA VAL A 123 6.88 -4.82 5.91
C VAL A 123 8.40 -4.71 6.09
N SER A 124 8.87 -4.27 7.27
CA SER A 124 10.29 -4.19 7.59
C SER A 124 10.96 -5.57 7.53
N GLU A 125 10.35 -6.60 8.11
CA GLU A 125 10.84 -7.97 7.99
C GLU A 125 10.97 -8.42 6.52
N GLY A 126 9.96 -8.12 5.69
CA GLY A 126 9.98 -8.42 4.26
C GLY A 126 11.10 -7.71 3.50
N VAL A 127 11.28 -6.41 3.75
CA VAL A 127 12.35 -5.60 3.12
C VAL A 127 13.73 -6.09 3.55
N ILE A 128 13.94 -6.39 4.84
CA ILE A 128 15.20 -6.93 5.36
C ILE A 128 15.51 -8.27 4.70
N ALA A 129 14.54 -9.18 4.65
CA ALA A 129 14.71 -10.47 4.00
C ALA A 129 15.05 -10.33 2.50
N ALA A 130 14.39 -9.40 1.80
CA ALA A 130 14.65 -9.12 0.40
C ALA A 130 16.06 -8.52 0.18
N ALA A 131 16.47 -7.55 1.00
CA ALA A 131 17.79 -6.93 0.93
C ALA A 131 18.92 -7.94 1.19
N ASP A 132 18.76 -8.79 2.22
CA ASP A 132 19.73 -9.83 2.58
C ASP A 132 19.95 -10.84 1.44
N ARG A 133 18.89 -11.21 0.68
CA ARG A 133 19.01 -12.14 -0.47
C ARG A 133 19.95 -11.64 -1.56
N TYR A 134 20.01 -10.32 -1.76
CA TYR A 134 20.82 -9.70 -2.81
C TYR A 134 22.07 -8.99 -2.28
N GLY A 135 22.34 -9.07 -0.98
CA GLY A 135 23.47 -8.36 -0.35
C GLY A 135 23.37 -6.83 -0.47
N MET A 136 22.14 -6.32 -0.49
CA MET A 136 21.87 -4.88 -0.54
C MET A 136 21.99 -4.28 0.88
N HIS A 137 22.67 -3.14 0.99
CA HIS A 137 22.98 -2.49 2.27
C HIS A 137 22.63 -1.00 2.30
N ASP A 138 21.87 -0.52 1.30
CA ASP A 138 21.42 0.86 1.24
C ASP A 138 20.25 1.07 2.21
N GLU A 139 20.56 1.63 3.38
CA GLU A 139 19.55 1.91 4.40
C GLU A 139 18.49 2.93 3.96
N GLU A 140 18.82 3.86 3.07
CA GLU A 140 17.85 4.86 2.59
C GLU A 140 16.83 4.18 1.67
N LEU A 141 17.30 3.31 0.78
CA LEU A 141 16.45 2.53 -0.11
C LEU A 141 15.55 1.57 0.68
N MET A 142 16.08 0.90 1.70
CA MET A 142 15.28 0.05 2.60
C MET A 142 14.20 0.87 3.33
N LYS A 143 14.53 2.06 3.82
CA LYS A 143 13.54 2.94 4.49
C LYS A 143 12.46 3.40 3.53
N ALA A 144 12.80 3.70 2.27
CA ALA A 144 11.83 4.03 1.24
C ALA A 144 10.85 2.87 0.99
N ALA A 145 11.37 1.65 0.80
CA ALA A 145 10.56 0.45 0.61
C ALA A 145 9.59 0.21 1.78
N ILE A 146 10.10 0.34 3.01
CA ILE A 146 9.27 0.21 4.23
C ILE A 146 8.18 1.27 4.25
N GLY A 147 8.55 2.53 4.00
CA GLY A 147 7.62 3.65 3.97
C GLY A 147 6.48 3.45 2.97
N GLU A 148 6.79 3.00 1.75
CA GLU A 148 5.77 2.75 0.72
C GLU A 148 4.86 1.57 1.05
N GLY A 149 5.39 0.47 1.59
CA GLY A 149 4.57 -0.66 2.03
C GLY A 149 3.63 -0.31 3.20
N VAL A 150 4.11 0.49 4.16
CA VAL A 150 3.29 1.01 5.27
C VAL A 150 2.22 1.97 4.75
N GLN A 151 2.60 2.86 3.82
CA GLN A 151 1.66 3.79 3.20
C GLN A 151 0.56 3.05 2.41
N ALA A 152 0.90 1.98 1.71
CA ALA A 152 -0.08 1.15 1.00
C ALA A 152 -1.06 0.48 1.98
N CYS A 153 -0.60 0.01 3.14
CA CYS A 153 -1.48 -0.51 4.19
C CYS A 153 -2.43 0.56 4.74
N TYR A 154 -1.92 1.77 4.98
CA TYR A 154 -2.72 2.90 5.44
C TYR A 154 -3.81 3.28 4.41
N GLN A 155 -3.43 3.39 3.14
CA GLN A 155 -4.33 3.70 2.03
C GLN A 155 -5.42 2.64 1.83
N ALA A 156 -5.06 1.35 1.92
CA ALA A 156 -6.03 0.25 1.87
C ALA A 156 -7.00 0.30 3.07
N ALA A 157 -6.50 0.57 4.28
CA ALA A 157 -7.36 0.72 5.46
C ALA A 157 -8.35 1.88 5.33
N LEU A 158 -7.95 3.01 4.72
CA LEU A 158 -8.87 4.11 4.43
C LEU A 158 -10.00 3.69 3.49
N VAL A 159 -9.69 2.95 2.42
CA VAL A 159 -10.72 2.43 1.51
C VAL A 159 -11.72 1.53 2.26
N ILE A 160 -11.21 0.61 3.07
CA ILE A 160 -12.05 -0.30 3.85
C ILE A 160 -12.92 0.48 4.84
N ALA A 161 -12.35 1.47 5.54
CA ALA A 161 -13.07 2.32 6.47
C ALA A 161 -14.18 3.14 5.78
N ALA A 162 -13.92 3.64 4.58
CA ALA A 162 -14.89 4.35 3.75
C ALA A 162 -15.98 3.42 3.18
N GLY A 163 -15.75 2.10 3.19
CA GLY A 163 -16.67 1.12 2.61
C GLY A 163 -16.76 1.21 1.08
N VAL A 164 -15.72 1.73 0.43
CA VAL A 164 -15.63 1.78 -1.04
C VAL A 164 -15.10 0.44 -1.59
N GLY A 165 -15.41 0.16 -2.86
CA GLY A 165 -15.18 -1.15 -3.48
C GLY A 165 -13.72 -1.55 -3.65
N ASP A 166 -13.51 -2.85 -3.91
CA ASP A 166 -12.19 -3.46 -4.13
C ASP A 166 -11.53 -3.02 -5.46
N ASP A 167 -12.27 -2.31 -6.32
CA ASP A 167 -11.80 -1.69 -7.55
C ASP A 167 -11.16 -0.31 -7.33
N HIS A 168 -11.15 0.20 -6.09
CA HIS A 168 -10.48 1.45 -5.76
C HIS A 168 -8.95 1.34 -5.97
N PRO A 169 -8.28 2.37 -6.52
CA PRO A 169 -6.84 2.33 -6.82
C PRO A 169 -5.97 1.85 -5.64
N PHE A 170 -6.25 2.29 -4.42
CA PHE A 170 -5.49 1.86 -3.25
C PHE A 170 -5.68 0.39 -2.85
N GLN A 171 -6.84 -0.22 -3.14
CA GLN A 171 -7.01 -1.67 -2.96
C GLN A 171 -6.20 -2.43 -4.00
N LEU A 172 -6.27 -2.00 -5.25
CA LEU A 172 -5.49 -2.59 -6.35
C LEU A 172 -3.98 -2.45 -6.12
N LYS A 173 -3.52 -1.31 -5.56
CA LYS A 173 -2.13 -1.12 -5.15
C LYS A 173 -1.71 -2.08 -4.05
N TYR A 174 -2.53 -2.26 -3.01
CA TYR A 174 -2.25 -3.25 -1.97
C TYR A 174 -2.21 -4.68 -2.53
N GLN A 175 -3.10 -5.02 -3.47
CA GLN A 175 -3.10 -6.32 -4.14
C GLN A 175 -1.83 -6.60 -4.97
N LEU A 176 -1.08 -5.57 -5.38
CA LEU A 176 0.26 -5.74 -5.97
C LEU A 176 1.27 -6.16 -4.90
N TYR A 177 1.27 -5.53 -3.73
CA TYR A 177 2.10 -5.97 -2.60
C TYR A 177 1.74 -7.39 -2.14
N GLU A 178 0.46 -7.79 -2.22
CA GLU A 178 0.04 -9.18 -1.96
C GLU A 178 0.69 -10.19 -2.89
N THR A 179 1.07 -9.78 -4.11
CA THR A 179 1.82 -10.64 -5.04
C THR A 179 3.31 -10.69 -4.74
N GLY A 180 3.80 -9.93 -3.75
CA GLY A 180 5.19 -9.90 -3.31
C GLY A 180 6.14 -9.06 -4.16
N TRP A 181 5.59 -8.20 -5.01
CA TRP A 181 6.32 -7.22 -5.81
C TRP A 181 6.26 -5.84 -5.18
N TRP A 182 7.19 -4.97 -5.55
CA TRP A 182 7.26 -3.59 -5.09
C TRP A 182 6.87 -2.61 -6.20
N PRO A 183 5.64 -2.04 -6.17
CA PRO A 183 5.27 -0.96 -7.07
C PRO A 183 5.99 0.36 -6.71
N LEU A 184 6.89 0.84 -7.56
CA LEU A 184 7.72 2.04 -7.33
C LEU A 184 7.03 3.35 -7.74
N GLY A 185 5.98 3.25 -8.55
CA GLY A 185 5.21 4.40 -9.05
C GLY A 185 5.36 4.65 -10.55
N VAL A 186 4.64 5.67 -11.04
CA VAL A 186 4.58 5.98 -12.47
C VAL A 186 5.57 7.09 -12.83
N MET A 187 6.48 6.78 -13.75
CA MET A 187 7.40 7.71 -14.37
C MET A 187 7.06 7.88 -15.85
N GLY A 188 6.58 9.08 -16.23
CA GLY A 188 6.10 9.32 -17.59
C GLY A 188 4.90 8.41 -17.94
N ASN A 189 5.09 7.49 -18.86
CA ASN A 189 4.08 6.50 -19.27
C ASN A 189 4.40 5.07 -18.77
N THR A 190 5.29 4.95 -17.79
CA THR A 190 5.76 3.66 -17.31
C THR A 190 5.46 3.52 -15.82
N PHE A 191 4.81 2.43 -15.43
CA PHE A 191 4.63 2.06 -14.04
C PHE A 191 5.70 1.06 -13.64
N ASN A 192 6.69 1.52 -12.88
CA ASN A 192 7.85 0.71 -12.52
C ASN A 192 7.48 -0.22 -11.35
N ILE A 193 7.80 -1.49 -11.52
CA ILE A 193 7.57 -2.55 -10.54
C ILE A 193 8.87 -3.33 -10.39
N PHE A 194 9.34 -3.44 -9.15
CA PHE A 194 10.53 -4.22 -8.80
C PHE A 194 10.15 -5.56 -8.17
#